data_AF-A0A7V4Q6A8-F1
#
_entry.id   AF-A0A7V4Q6A8-F1
#
_cell.length_a   1.000
_cell.length_b   1.000
_cell.length_c   1.000
_cell.angle_alpha   90.00
_cell.angle_beta   90.00
_cell.angle_gamma   90.00
#
_symmetry.space_group_name_H-M   'P 1'
#
loop_
_entity.id
_entity.type
_entity.pdbx_description
1 polymer ?
#
loop_
_entity_poly.entity_id
_entity_poly.type
_entity_poly.pdbx_seq_one_letter_code
_entity_poly.pdbx_strand_id
1 'polypeptide(L)'
;LWGGPYLMEVLKLSRAETGQMLMYTSLGFICGSLLVDSVARKLLHSYKKTLLAGQLLLLLLMTVFLGPAEAISHGALVALFFSLGLAVSSGVMIYPIVRSMFPVRMVGTALTSLNFFVLMGAASMQQVMGVIIGSFQKMTPAVPSEAFHAAFQFPIASQAVAVALFFFARDYWER
;
A
#
# COMPACT_ATOMS: atom_id res chain seq x y z
N LEU A 1 -2.32 11.17 3.65
CA LEU A 1 -2.41 10.43 2.37
C LEU A 1 -3.72 10.78 1.67
N TRP A 2 -3.67 10.93 0.35
CA TRP A 2 -4.77 11.44 -0.50
C TRP A 2 -6.07 10.61 -0.48
N GLY A 3 -6.10 9.45 0.18
CA GLY A 3 -7.32 8.65 0.34
C GLY A 3 -8.45 9.34 1.11
N GLY A 4 -8.14 10.21 2.09
CA GLY A 4 -9.16 11.00 2.80
C GLY A 4 -9.88 12.01 1.90
N PRO A 5 -9.13 12.93 1.24
CA PRO A 5 -9.70 13.83 0.24
C PRO A 5 -10.46 13.11 -0.88
N TYR A 6 -9.94 11.98 -1.37
CA TYR A 6 -10.64 11.18 -2.38
C TYR A 6 -12.02 10.69 -1.91
N LEU A 7 -12.11 10.15 -0.70
CA LEU A 7 -13.37 9.69 -0.12
C LEU A 7 -14.41 10.82 0.04
N MET A 8 -13.95 12.03 0.35
CA MET A 8 -14.82 13.18 0.58
C MET A 8 -15.19 13.90 -0.71
N GLU A 9 -14.26 14.08 -1.65
CA GLU A 9 -14.45 14.85 -2.88
C GLU A 9 -15.04 14.01 -4.02
N VAL A 10 -14.59 12.75 -4.17
CA VAL A 10 -15.05 11.85 -5.25
C VAL A 10 -16.22 11.00 -4.80
N LEU A 11 -16.08 10.29 -3.67
CA LEU A 11 -17.13 9.41 -3.14
C LEU A 11 -18.21 10.16 -2.34
N LYS A 12 -18.05 11.48 -2.15
CA LYS A 12 -18.97 12.37 -1.43
C LYS A 12 -19.34 11.89 -0.03
N LEU A 13 -18.45 11.13 0.61
CA LEU A 13 -18.65 10.66 1.97
C LEU A 13 -18.50 11.81 2.97
N SER A 14 -19.24 11.73 4.07
CA SER A 14 -19.05 12.64 5.19
C SER A 14 -17.66 12.44 5.83
N ARG A 15 -17.23 13.44 6.61
CA ARG A 15 -15.99 13.36 7.39
C ARG A 15 -16.01 12.19 8.38
N ALA A 16 -17.18 11.86 8.94
CA ALA A 16 -17.34 10.75 9.87
C ALA A 16 -17.18 9.40 9.17
N GLU A 17 -17.83 9.20 8.02
CA GLU A 17 -17.72 7.97 7.23
C GLU A 17 -16.29 7.77 6.70
N THR A 18 -15.65 8.85 6.24
CA THR A 18 -14.24 8.83 5.83
C THR A 18 -13.34 8.34 6.97
N GLY A 19 -13.58 8.83 8.19
CA GLY A 19 -12.86 8.37 9.39
C GLY A 19 -13.09 6.89 9.67
N GLN A 20 -14.31 6.39 9.53
CA GLN A 20 -14.64 4.97 9.71
C GLN A 20 -13.94 4.09 8.68
N MET A 21 -13.89 4.49 7.40
CA MET A 21 -13.18 3.75 6.34
C MET A 21 -11.68 3.64 6.63
N LEU A 22 -11.06 4.73 7.09
CA LEU A 22 -9.66 4.71 7.50
C LEU A 22 -9.44 3.84 8.75
N MET A 23 -10.39 3.82 9.68
CA MET A 23 -10.35 2.94 10.85
C MET A 23 -10.39 1.45 10.45
N TYR A 24 -11.22 1.08 9.47
CA TYR A 24 -11.25 -0.29 8.94
C TYR A 24 -9.93 -0.70 8.30
N THR A 25 -9.21 0.24 7.68
CA THR A 25 -7.85 -0.02 7.17
C THR A 25 -6.89 -0.35 8.30
N SER A 26 -6.91 0.43 9.38
CA SER A 26 -6.07 0.17 10.57
C SER A 26 -6.40 -1.17 11.21
N LEU A 27 -7.69 -1.53 11.31
CA LEU A 27 -8.12 -2.84 11.80
C LEU A 27 -7.62 -3.98 10.90
N GLY A 28 -7.77 -3.84 9.58
CA GLY A 28 -7.26 -4.78 8.60
C GLY A 28 -5.75 -4.98 8.72
N PHE A 29 -5.00 -3.89 8.94
CA PHE A 29 -3.55 -3.94 9.14
C PHE A 29 -3.16 -4.67 10.44
N ILE A 30 -3.85 -4.40 11.55
CA ILE A 30 -3.61 -5.10 12.82
C ILE A 30 -3.87 -6.59 12.66
N CYS A 31 -5.06 -6.96 12.17
CA CYS A 31 -5.42 -8.35 11.91
C CYS A 31 -4.44 -9.02 10.96
N GLY A 32 -4.10 -8.33 9.87
CA GLY A 32 -3.13 -8.79 8.89
C GLY A 32 -1.77 -9.04 9.52
N SER A 33 -1.26 -8.14 10.38
CA SER A 33 0.07 -8.26 11.00
C SER A 33 0.18 -9.49 11.93
N LEU A 34 -0.90 -9.82 12.66
CA LEU A 34 -0.98 -11.01 13.50
C LEU A 34 -1.01 -12.30 12.68
N LEU A 35 -1.67 -12.27 11.52
CA LEU A 35 -1.82 -13.43 10.65
C LEU A 35 -0.60 -13.65 9.74
N VAL A 36 0.07 -12.57 9.32
CA VAL A 36 1.09 -12.59 8.28
C VAL A 36 2.27 -13.51 8.63
N ASP A 37 2.70 -13.50 9.89
CA ASP A 37 3.77 -14.37 10.37
C ASP A 37 3.33 -15.85 10.44
N SER A 38 2.09 -16.11 10.85
CA SER A 38 1.52 -17.46 10.81
C SER A 38 1.38 -17.99 9.39
N VAL A 39 0.93 -17.16 8.45
CA VAL A 39 0.78 -17.50 7.02
C VAL A 39 2.14 -17.79 6.40
N ALA A 40 3.16 -16.97 6.69
CA ALA A 40 4.50 -17.20 6.16
C ALA A 40 5.15 -18.47 6.68
N ARG A 41 4.98 -18.78 7.96
CA ARG A 41 5.59 -19.98 8.54
C ARG A 41 4.82 -21.26 8.27
N LYS A 42 3.49 -21.25 8.34
CA LYS A 42 2.65 -22.47 8.28
C LYS A 42 2.11 -22.77 6.88
N LEU A 43 1.82 -21.77 6.07
CA LEU A 43 1.14 -21.96 4.79
C LEU A 43 2.13 -21.93 3.62
N LEU A 44 2.94 -20.86 3.55
CA LEU A 44 3.80 -20.59 2.40
C LEU A 44 5.26 -21.00 2.61
N HIS A 45 5.64 -21.32 3.85
CA HIS A 45 7.00 -21.67 4.30
C HIS A 45 8.09 -20.71 3.78
N SER A 46 7.74 -19.46 3.47
CA SER A 46 8.64 -18.47 2.87
C SER A 46 8.11 -17.05 3.07
N TYR A 47 8.90 -16.22 3.75
CA TYR A 47 8.63 -14.80 3.96
C TYR A 47 8.52 -14.03 2.63
N LYS A 48 9.32 -14.40 1.62
CA LYS A 48 9.29 -13.78 0.28
C LYS A 48 7.97 -14.03 -0.43
N LYS A 49 7.48 -15.29 -0.43
CA LYS A 49 6.22 -15.65 -1.11
C LYS A 49 5.03 -14.94 -0.46
N THR A 50 5.01 -14.85 0.87
CA THR A 50 3.96 -14.12 1.60
C THR A 50 3.99 -12.63 1.29
N LEU A 51 5.18 -12.02 1.24
CA LEU A 51 5.32 -10.62 0.84
C LEU A 51 4.80 -10.42 -0.59
N LEU A 52 5.27 -11.22 -1.56
CA LEU A 52 4.85 -11.10 -2.96
C LEU A 52 3.34 -11.27 -3.13
N ALA A 53 2.74 -12.29 -2.52
CA ALA A 53 1.31 -12.53 -2.60
C ALA A 53 0.50 -11.35 -2.04
N GLY A 54 0.92 -10.80 -0.89
CA GLY A 54 0.24 -9.65 -0.29
C GLY A 54 0.45 -8.35 -1.08
N GLN A 55 1.63 -8.12 -1.67
CA GLN A 55 1.88 -6.97 -2.53
C GLN A 55 1.13 -7.07 -3.87
N LEU A 56 0.97 -8.27 -4.44
CA LEU A 56 0.13 -8.52 -5.61
C LEU A 56 -1.35 -8.27 -5.31
N LEU A 57 -1.84 -8.75 -4.16
CA LEU A 57 -3.19 -8.45 -3.69
C LEU A 57 -3.38 -6.94 -3.50
N LEU A 58 -2.43 -6.26 -2.88
CA LEU A 58 -2.46 -4.81 -2.71
C LEU A 58 -2.54 -4.10 -4.05
N LEU A 59 -1.70 -4.49 -5.02
CA LEU A 59 -1.72 -3.94 -6.37
C LEU A 59 -3.11 -4.08 -7.02
N LEU A 60 -3.69 -5.29 -6.96
CA LEU A 60 -5.02 -5.55 -7.50
C LEU A 60 -6.09 -4.68 -6.82
N LEU A 61 -6.08 -4.58 -5.50
CA LEU A 61 -7.01 -3.74 -4.76
C LEU A 61 -6.83 -2.25 -5.06
N MET A 62 -5.59 -1.79 -5.33
CA MET A 62 -5.35 -0.39 -5.71
C MET A 62 -5.92 -0.05 -7.09
N THR A 63 -5.99 -1.01 -8.03
CA THR A 63 -6.60 -0.75 -9.36
C THR A 63 -8.08 -0.39 -9.29
N VAL A 64 -8.78 -0.77 -8.21
CA VAL A 64 -10.19 -0.42 -7.98
C VAL A 64 -10.38 1.10 -7.88
N PHE A 65 -9.36 1.85 -7.43
CA PHE A 65 -9.40 3.32 -7.32
C PHE A 65 -9.22 4.05 -8.65
N LEU A 66 -9.11 3.34 -9.79
CA LEU A 66 -9.05 3.95 -11.13
C LEU A 66 -10.42 4.15 -11.78
N GLY A 67 -11.51 3.94 -11.03
CA GLY A 67 -12.89 4.11 -11.51
C GLY A 67 -13.90 3.19 -10.85
N PRO A 68 -13.66 1.86 -10.74
CA PRO A 68 -14.63 0.92 -10.17
C PRO A 68 -15.06 1.27 -8.73
N ALA A 69 -14.21 1.95 -7.98
CA ALA A 69 -14.50 2.44 -6.63
C ALA A 69 -15.74 3.34 -6.54
N GLU A 70 -16.08 4.07 -7.61
CA GLU A 70 -17.25 4.97 -7.63
C GLU A 70 -18.59 4.22 -7.77
N ALA A 71 -18.57 2.99 -8.28
CA ALA A 71 -19.78 2.21 -8.58
C ALA A 71 -20.08 1.13 -7.52
N ILE A 72 -19.23 0.96 -6.51
CA ILE A 72 -19.37 -0.07 -5.49
C ILE A 72 -20.21 0.40 -4.29
N SER A 73 -20.95 -0.54 -3.70
CA SER A 73 -21.76 -0.29 -2.52
C SER A 73 -20.90 0.03 -1.29
N HIS A 74 -21.48 0.75 -0.32
CA HIS A 74 -20.80 1.12 0.92
C HIS A 74 -20.21 -0.10 1.67
N GLY A 75 -20.93 -1.24 1.69
CA GLY A 75 -20.44 -2.47 2.31
C GLY A 75 -19.22 -3.07 1.59
N ALA A 76 -19.18 -3.00 0.25
CA ALA A 76 -18.02 -3.42 -0.52
C ALA A 76 -16.83 -2.48 -0.32
N LEU A 77 -17.07 -1.18 -0.09
CA LEU A 77 -16.03 -0.22 0.26
C LEU A 77 -15.38 -0.54 1.61
N VAL A 78 -16.18 -0.90 2.63
CA VAL A 78 -15.65 -1.36 3.93
C VAL A 78 -14.75 -2.59 3.74
N ALA A 79 -15.22 -3.58 2.98
CA ALA A 79 -14.43 -4.78 2.70
C ALA A 79 -13.12 -4.43 1.95
N LEU A 80 -13.17 -3.52 0.97
CA LEU A 80 -12.00 -3.05 0.23
C LEU A 80 -10.97 -2.40 1.16
N PHE A 81 -11.38 -1.45 2.01
CA PHE A 81 -10.47 -0.76 2.94
C PHE A 81 -9.87 -1.71 3.98
N PHE A 82 -10.66 -2.66 4.48
CA PHE A 82 -10.15 -3.73 5.35
C PHE A 82 -9.13 -4.63 4.63
N SER A 83 -9.43 -5.07 3.41
CA SER A 83 -8.53 -5.88 2.59
C SER A 83 -7.26 -5.13 2.20
N LEU A 84 -7.31 -3.82 1.96
CA LEU A 84 -6.12 -2.99 1.75
C LEU A 84 -5.22 -3.01 2.99
N GLY A 85 -5.79 -2.82 4.18
CA GLY A 85 -5.04 -2.91 5.44
C GLY A 85 -4.34 -4.26 5.59
N LEU A 86 -5.08 -5.34 5.33
CA LEU A 86 -4.55 -6.71 5.38
C LEU A 86 -3.43 -6.95 4.35
N ALA A 87 -3.59 -6.44 3.13
CA ALA A 87 -2.57 -6.58 2.09
C ALA A 87 -1.32 -5.75 2.40
N VAL A 88 -1.48 -4.53 2.93
CA VAL A 88 -0.38 -3.66 3.37
C VAL A 88 0.44 -4.31 4.50
N SER A 89 -0.18 -5.06 5.40
CA SER A 89 0.56 -5.71 6.51
C SER A 89 1.58 -6.73 6.03
N SER A 90 1.41 -7.33 4.84
CA SER A 90 2.41 -8.20 4.23
C SER A 90 3.75 -7.51 3.97
N GLY A 91 3.73 -6.18 3.77
CA GLY A 91 4.94 -5.38 3.56
C GLY A 91 5.88 -5.40 4.76
N VAL A 92 5.38 -5.63 5.98
CA VAL A 92 6.20 -5.75 7.20
C VAL A 92 7.18 -6.92 7.12
N MET A 93 6.95 -7.90 6.24
CA MET A 93 7.87 -9.02 6.03
C MET A 93 9.21 -8.61 5.42
N ILE A 94 9.34 -7.40 4.88
CA ILE A 94 10.63 -6.91 4.38
C ILE A 94 11.67 -6.80 5.49
N TYR A 95 11.25 -6.50 6.73
CA TYR A 95 12.14 -6.37 7.88
C TYR A 95 12.85 -7.67 8.27
N PRO A 96 12.14 -8.80 8.50
CA PRO A 96 12.80 -10.08 8.76
C PRO A 96 13.64 -10.57 7.57
N ILE A 97 13.23 -10.31 6.32
CA ILE A 97 14.01 -10.66 5.12
C ILE A 97 15.34 -9.90 5.10
N VAL A 98 15.32 -8.58 5.26
CA VAL A 98 16.55 -7.78 5.30
C VAL A 98 17.40 -8.18 6.50
N ARG A 99 16.80 -8.44 7.66
CA ARG A 99 17.52 -8.90 8.85
C ARG A 99 18.28 -10.21 8.61
N SER A 100 17.73 -11.15 7.84
CA SER A 100 18.41 -12.43 7.56
C SER A 100 19.49 -12.33 6.49
N MET A 101 19.48 -11.29 5.66
CA MET A 101 20.47 -11.08 4.59
C MET A 101 21.82 -10.53 5.09
N PHE A 102 21.85 -9.97 6.31
CA PHE A 102 23.03 -9.29 6.83
C PHE A 102 23.51 -9.88 8.16
N PRO A 103 24.83 -9.89 8.42
CA PRO A 103 25.38 -10.25 9.73
C PRO A 103 24.86 -9.35 10.85
N VAL A 104 24.73 -9.91 12.06
CA VAL A 104 24.23 -9.21 13.26
C VAL A 104 24.96 -7.88 13.51
N ARG A 105 26.26 -7.80 13.22
CA ARG A 105 27.09 -6.58 13.40
C ARG A 105 26.63 -5.39 12.55
N MET A 106 26.02 -5.61 11.39
CA MET A 106 25.61 -4.55 10.46
C MET A 106 24.09 -4.50 10.21
N VAL A 107 23.32 -5.38 10.84
CA VAL A 107 21.85 -5.42 10.74
C VAL A 107 21.21 -4.09 11.12
N GLY A 108 21.74 -3.42 12.15
CA GLY A 108 21.26 -2.09 12.56
C GLY A 108 21.32 -1.09 11.40
N THR A 109 22.49 -0.96 10.76
CA THR A 109 22.70 -0.08 9.61
C THR A 109 21.81 -0.44 8.41
N ALA A 110 21.65 -1.74 8.14
CA ALA A 110 20.77 -2.21 7.06
C ALA A 110 19.31 -1.82 7.31
N LEU A 111 18.81 -2.00 8.54
CA LEU A 111 17.44 -1.64 8.92
C LEU A 111 17.24 -0.12 8.98
N THR A 112 18.23 0.67 9.39
CA THR A 112 18.17 2.14 9.31
C THR A 112 18.08 2.59 7.85
N SER A 113 18.88 2.01 6.96
CA SER A 113 18.86 2.32 5.52
C SER A 113 17.50 1.96 4.91
N LEU A 114 16.94 0.80 5.26
CA LEU A 114 15.60 0.40 4.86
C LEU A 114 14.54 1.43 5.30
N ASN A 115 14.54 1.84 6.57
CA ASN A 115 13.59 2.84 7.07
C ASN A 115 13.73 4.19 6.36
N PHE A 116 14.97 4.61 6.06
CA PHE A 116 15.22 5.82 5.28
C PHE A 116 14.55 5.76 3.91
N PHE A 117 14.69 4.65 3.19
CA PHE A 117 14.02 4.47 1.89
C PHE A 117 12.50 4.37 2.01
N VAL A 118 11.97 3.73 3.05
CA VAL A 118 10.52 3.67 3.30
C VAL A 118 9.95 5.07 3.52
N LEU A 119 10.60 5.89 4.36
CA LEU A 119 10.15 7.26 4.64
C LEU A 119 10.32 8.18 3.42
N MET A 120 11.46 8.08 2.72
CA MET A 120 11.70 8.83 1.48
C MET A 120 10.71 8.44 0.38
N GLY A 121 10.41 7.15 0.24
CA GLY A 121 9.40 6.64 -0.67
C GLY A 121 8.02 7.21 -0.35
N ALA A 122 7.59 7.15 0.91
CA ALA A 122 6.32 7.72 1.33
C ALA A 122 6.23 9.24 1.06
N ALA A 123 7.29 9.99 1.37
CA ALA A 123 7.34 11.43 1.15
C ALA A 123 7.32 11.80 -0.34
N SER A 124 8.13 11.14 -1.16
CA SER A 124 8.18 11.38 -2.62
C SER A 124 6.86 11.04 -3.29
N MET A 125 6.23 9.92 -2.95
CA MET A 125 4.90 9.54 -3.45
C MET A 125 3.85 10.59 -3.07
N GLN A 126 3.81 11.00 -1.81
CA GLN A 126 2.86 12.01 -1.33
C GLN A 126 3.04 13.36 -2.04
N GLN A 127 4.30 13.76 -2.28
CA GLN A 127 4.65 15.00 -2.99
C GLN A 127 4.23 14.95 -4.46
N VAL A 128 4.58 13.88 -5.18
CA VAL A 128 4.23 13.72 -6.61
C VAL A 128 2.72 13.71 -6.79
N MET A 129 2.00 12.93 -5.98
CA MET A 129 0.53 12.93 -6.01
C MET A 129 -0.06 14.33 -5.77
N GLY A 130 0.54 15.11 -4.86
CA GLY A 130 0.08 16.47 -4.59
C GLY A 130 0.33 17.45 -5.73
N VAL A 131 1.47 17.33 -6.42
CA VAL A 131 1.75 18.11 -7.62
C VAL A 131 0.78 17.77 -8.74
N ILE A 132 0.47 16.48 -8.94
CA ILE A 132 -0.51 16.02 -9.92
C ILE A 132 -1.87 16.64 -9.60
N ILE A 133 -2.43 16.42 -8.41
CA ILE A 133 -3.76 16.93 -8.03
C ILE A 133 -3.80 18.47 -8.12
N GLY A 134 -2.75 19.15 -7.64
CA GLY A 134 -2.65 20.61 -7.72
C GLY A 134 -2.56 21.16 -9.14
N SER A 135 -2.07 20.38 -10.11
CA SER A 135 -2.05 20.79 -11.52
C SER A 135 -3.45 20.81 -12.15
N PHE A 136 -4.32 19.86 -11.77
CA PHE A 136 -5.71 19.80 -12.23
C PHE A 136 -6.59 20.88 -11.58
N GLN A 137 -6.34 21.22 -10.31
CA GLN A 137 -7.01 22.33 -9.61
C GLN A 137 -6.82 23.69 -10.29
N LYS A 138 -5.71 23.88 -11.01
CA LYS A 138 -5.45 25.12 -11.76
C LYS A 138 -6.28 25.22 -13.05
N MET A 139 -6.81 24.11 -13.55
CA MET A 139 -7.59 24.07 -14.80
C MET A 139 -9.10 24.14 -14.57
N THR A 140 -9.61 23.71 -13.41
CA THR A 140 -11.05 23.72 -13.11
C THR A 140 -11.30 24.00 -11.61
N PRO A 141 -12.32 24.80 -11.22
CA PRO A 141 -12.59 25.13 -9.81
C PRO A 141 -12.98 23.94 -8.92
N ALA A 142 -13.51 22.86 -9.51
CA ALA A 142 -13.78 21.61 -8.82
C ALA A 142 -12.69 20.59 -9.17
N VAL A 143 -12.16 19.87 -8.17
CA VAL A 143 -11.21 18.78 -8.41
C VAL A 143 -11.95 17.68 -9.17
N PRO A 144 -11.60 17.40 -10.43
CA PRO A 144 -12.22 16.30 -11.16
C PRO A 144 -11.81 14.97 -10.54
N SER A 145 -12.69 13.96 -10.52
CA SER A 145 -12.34 12.59 -10.10
C SER A 145 -11.15 12.04 -10.92
N GLU A 146 -11.03 12.49 -12.16
CA GLU A 146 -9.92 12.23 -13.07
C GLU A 146 -8.53 12.65 -12.50
N ALA A 147 -8.46 13.73 -11.72
CA ALA A 147 -7.22 14.18 -11.08
C ALA A 147 -6.72 13.18 -10.03
N PHE A 148 -7.66 12.59 -9.28
CA PHE A 148 -7.34 11.54 -8.31
C PHE A 148 -6.97 10.24 -9.00
N HIS A 149 -7.68 9.85 -10.06
CA HIS A 149 -7.33 8.65 -10.85
C HIS A 149 -5.93 8.78 -11.44
N ALA A 150 -5.59 9.92 -12.03
CA ALA A 150 -4.23 10.19 -12.53
C ALA A 150 -3.18 10.14 -11.40
N ALA A 151 -3.49 10.70 -10.22
CA ALA A 151 -2.59 10.65 -9.08
C ALA A 151 -2.40 9.21 -8.54
N PHE A 152 -3.42 8.35 -8.61
CA PHE A 152 -3.32 6.94 -8.17
C PHE A 152 -2.63 6.03 -9.18
N GLN A 153 -2.56 6.38 -10.46
CA GLN A 153 -1.78 5.62 -11.44
C GLN A 153 -0.28 5.57 -11.07
N PHE A 154 0.26 6.65 -10.52
CA PHE A 154 1.67 6.71 -10.12
C PHE A 154 2.06 5.68 -9.04
N PRO A 155 1.38 5.60 -7.86
CA PRO A 155 1.66 4.56 -6.89
C PRO A 155 1.38 3.15 -7.42
N ILE A 156 0.33 2.95 -8.22
CA ILE A 156 0.02 1.64 -8.84
C ILE A 156 1.16 1.19 -9.76
N ALA A 157 1.64 2.06 -10.64
CA ALA A 157 2.74 1.77 -11.55
C ALA A 157 4.04 1.49 -10.77
N SER A 158 4.35 2.33 -9.77
CA SER A 158 5.54 2.13 -8.93
C SER A 158 5.50 0.81 -8.17
N GLN A 159 4.32 0.41 -7.69
CA GLN A 159 4.10 -0.84 -6.98
C GLN A 159 4.23 -2.05 -7.93
N ALA A 160 3.69 -1.95 -9.15
CA ALA A 160 3.85 -2.98 -10.17
C ALA A 160 5.33 -3.21 -10.52
N VAL A 161 6.08 -2.12 -10.70
CA VAL A 161 7.54 -2.18 -10.94
C VAL A 161 8.26 -2.79 -9.74
N ALA A 162 7.93 -2.39 -8.51
CA ALA A 162 8.54 -2.93 -7.30
C ALA A 162 8.29 -4.44 -7.16
N VAL A 163 7.07 -4.90 -7.40
CA VAL A 163 6.72 -6.32 -7.39
C VAL A 163 7.47 -7.09 -8.48
N ALA A 164 7.56 -6.55 -9.69
CA ALA A 164 8.29 -7.16 -10.79
C ALA A 164 9.80 -7.29 -10.47
N LEU A 165 10.43 -6.23 -9.95
CA LEU A 165 11.83 -6.26 -9.54
C LEU A 165 12.07 -7.25 -8.41
N PHE A 166 11.18 -7.28 -7.41
CA PHE A 166 11.30 -8.19 -6.27
C PHE A 166 11.04 -9.66 -6.63
N PHE A 167 10.26 -9.91 -7.68
CA PHE A 167 10.06 -11.26 -8.22
C PHE A 167 11.38 -11.88 -8.69
N PHE A 168 12.24 -11.09 -9.36
CA PHE A 168 13.57 -11.51 -9.82
C PHE A 168 14.65 -11.51 -8.74
N ALA A 169 14.38 -10.95 -7.55
CA ALA A 169 15.34 -10.98 -6.45
C ALA A 169 15.57 -12.43 -5.99
N ARG A 170 16.82 -12.85 -5.80
CA ARG A 170 17.15 -14.23 -5.39
C ARG A 170 16.67 -14.54 -3.97
N ASP A 171 16.25 -15.79 -3.75
CA ASP A 171 15.89 -16.29 -2.43
C ASP A 171 17.16 -16.44 -1.58
N TYR A 172 17.31 -15.58 -0.57
CA TYR A 172 18.47 -15.62 0.34
C TYR A 172 18.39 -16.76 1.38
N TRP A 173 17.39 -17.64 1.29
CA TRP A 173 17.19 -18.77 2.22
C TRP A 173 17.94 -20.04 1.81
N GLU A 174 18.57 -20.11 0.64
CA GLU A 174 19.29 -21.31 0.17
C GLU A 174 20.77 -21.37 0.57
N ARG A 175 21.13 -20.93 1.79
CA ARG A 175 22.46 -21.22 2.35
C ARG A 175 22.38 -21.70 3.80
#